data_AF-A0A960L1V6-F1
#
_entry.id   AF-A0A960L1V6-F1
#
_cell.length_a   1.000
_cell.length_b   1.000
_cell.length_c   1.000
_cell.angle_alpha   90.00
_cell.angle_beta   90.00
_cell.angle_gamma   90.00
#
_symmetry.space_group_name_H-M   'P 1'
#
loop_
_entity.id
_entity.type
_entity.pdbx_description
1 polymer ?
#
loop_
_entity_poly.entity_id
_entity_poly.type
_entity_poly.pdbx_seq_one_letter_code
_entity_poly.pdbx_strand_id
1 'polypeptide(L)'
;MASPIVTFFSICKGAIDGMALYPSGNPMITRQFQNLHQALRNLVKDDAISWEIGDGIFLFNGEPQGEAITKTSPVRWIIKQCYERHVNTVRIQSNCTQSELENFGKVMNRLPGDFPGNQSAGQFLDQLGVKHIQVNLVADRPSSSASISPSGKQAAATTPAPSNAPTLSLIDIPQEDLLELKKTISSLVQNNRMDKVSEILKHIHQDLFGPDRRNRELAVYSFQVVILVLIEFDQEQPLLQIYKNMPKDLARFQELDLFQIDLQTFTHTLTYFIKKLRFSPFLAGLEYLAEGPNLPSPHRIPALTTLNSFLDGNQIERLVRATSQNPEWKQSFFAFCRKHGVHLLKPLLGALFQSGERNVRHVLMTLLTEMGPVIHPEVMEAMQQNAASAWYIRRNILQLLGSRPPAELFPYLIDMLAEDEHPKVKDLALRALYAIPGKDPYFTGLTLMKKANKDFLLKILAYIAQGGVKTYATDLVELCQSDVGDDVRRAAMLALAHLDVHDGNQFLIQTLSADSLFGGKSKQTMRFYAAEAIAVSENANVRRELAKFVNDRNRDVRDLVTRTFA
;
A
#
# COMPACT_ATOMS: atom_id res chain seq x y z
N MET A 1 -26.10 11.01 18.83
CA MET A 1 -25.74 9.59 19.06
C MET A 1 -25.57 8.91 17.71
N ALA A 2 -24.62 7.99 17.56
CA ALA A 2 -24.46 7.26 16.30
C ALA A 2 -25.68 6.35 16.04
N SER A 3 -26.10 6.23 14.77
CA SER A 3 -27.18 5.30 14.39
C SER A 3 -26.86 3.87 14.85
N PRO A 4 -27.82 3.11 15.42
CA PRO A 4 -27.61 1.71 15.81
C PRO A 4 -27.07 0.83 14.67
N ILE A 5 -27.50 1.10 13.43
CA ILE A 5 -27.04 0.41 12.21
C ILE A 5 -25.54 0.66 11.98
N VAL A 6 -25.10 1.91 12.08
CA VAL A 6 -23.69 2.29 11.91
C VAL A 6 -22.83 1.67 13.00
N THR A 7 -23.32 1.67 14.25
CA THR A 7 -22.64 1.04 15.39
C THR A 7 -22.47 -0.47 15.17
N PHE A 8 -23.53 -1.16 14.75
CA PHE A 8 -23.47 -2.59 14.43
C PHE A 8 -22.45 -2.90 13.33
N PHE A 9 -22.48 -2.19 12.21
CA PHE A 9 -21.53 -2.43 11.12
C PHE A 9 -20.09 -2.03 11.48
N SER A 10 -19.88 -1.05 12.37
CA SER A 10 -18.57 -0.72 12.92
C SER A 10 -17.98 -1.89 13.72
N ILE A 11 -18.78 -2.50 14.59
CA ILE A 11 -18.39 -3.67 15.39
C ILE A 11 -18.16 -4.88 14.47
N CYS A 12 -19.04 -5.09 13.49
CA CYS A 12 -18.93 -6.17 12.51
C CYS A 12 -17.61 -6.07 11.72
N LYS A 13 -17.31 -4.88 11.18
CA LYS A 13 -16.04 -4.60 10.49
C LYS A 13 -14.84 -4.87 11.39
N GLY A 14 -14.86 -4.38 12.63
CA GLY A 14 -13.77 -4.59 13.59
C GLY A 14 -13.52 -6.07 13.92
N ALA A 15 -14.58 -6.86 14.05
CA ALA A 15 -14.49 -8.30 14.28
C ALA A 15 -13.91 -9.05 13.07
N ILE A 16 -14.38 -8.74 11.86
CA ILE A 16 -13.90 -9.39 10.62
C ILE A 16 -12.46 -9.00 10.30
N ASP A 17 -12.11 -7.70 10.38
CA ASP A 17 -10.73 -7.23 10.21
C ASP A 17 -9.80 -7.87 11.23
N GLY A 18 -10.28 -8.08 12.47
CA GLY A 18 -9.54 -8.82 13.48
C GLY A 18 -9.17 -10.22 13.02
N MET A 19 -10.11 -10.96 12.42
CA MET A 19 -9.85 -12.33 11.92
C MET A 19 -8.75 -12.39 10.86
N ALA A 20 -8.56 -11.32 10.07
CA ALA A 20 -7.48 -11.24 9.10
C ALA A 20 -6.10 -11.09 9.78
N LEU A 21 -6.07 -10.53 10.98
CA LEU A 21 -4.84 -10.16 11.70
C LEU A 21 -4.41 -11.20 12.74
N TYR A 22 -5.33 -12.03 13.23
CA TYR A 22 -5.09 -12.96 14.34
C TYR A 22 -5.57 -14.38 14.01
N PRO A 23 -4.89 -15.42 14.52
CA PRO A 23 -5.30 -16.81 14.30
C PRO A 23 -6.65 -17.13 14.97
N SER A 24 -7.32 -18.16 14.45
CA SER A 24 -8.57 -18.68 15.04
C SER A 24 -8.35 -19.10 16.51
N GLY A 25 -9.30 -18.78 17.39
CA GLY A 25 -9.21 -19.06 18.83
C GLY A 25 -8.46 -17.99 19.65
N ASN A 26 -7.96 -16.92 19.02
CA ASN A 26 -7.37 -15.80 19.76
C ASN A 26 -8.43 -15.12 20.67
N PRO A 27 -8.16 -14.91 21.98
CA PRO A 27 -9.11 -14.31 22.92
C PRO A 27 -9.64 -12.93 22.50
N MET A 28 -8.84 -12.14 21.78
CA MET A 28 -9.26 -10.83 21.26
C MET A 28 -10.37 -10.99 20.21
N ILE A 29 -10.24 -11.98 19.31
CA ILE A 29 -11.24 -12.26 18.27
C ILE A 29 -12.51 -12.79 18.90
N THR A 30 -12.40 -13.73 19.83
CA THR A 30 -13.55 -14.22 20.60
C THR A 30 -14.30 -13.06 21.26
N ARG A 31 -13.58 -12.11 21.89
CA ARG A 31 -14.21 -10.92 22.50
C ARG A 31 -14.86 -10.01 21.47
N GLN A 32 -14.27 -9.83 20.29
CA GLN A 32 -14.87 -9.02 19.23
C GLN A 32 -16.18 -9.64 18.70
N PHE A 33 -16.23 -10.97 18.52
CA PHE A 33 -17.46 -11.65 18.10
C PHE A 33 -18.51 -11.72 19.21
N GLN A 34 -18.12 -11.78 20.49
CA GLN A 34 -19.05 -11.57 21.61
C GLN A 34 -19.69 -10.17 21.55
N ASN A 35 -18.89 -9.13 21.30
CA ASN A 35 -19.41 -7.77 21.15
C ASN A 35 -20.34 -7.65 19.95
N LEU A 36 -20.01 -8.31 18.83
CA LEU A 36 -20.87 -8.34 17.63
C LEU A 36 -22.20 -9.05 17.92
N HIS A 37 -22.16 -10.17 18.63
CA HIS A 37 -23.34 -10.92 19.04
C HIS A 37 -24.25 -10.09 19.95
N GLN A 38 -23.67 -9.36 20.91
CA GLN A 38 -24.43 -8.45 21.76
C GLN A 38 -25.02 -7.27 20.96
N ALA A 39 -24.26 -6.71 20.02
CA ALA A 39 -24.76 -5.64 19.15
C ALA A 39 -25.91 -6.11 18.26
N LEU A 40 -25.83 -7.33 17.73
CA LEU A 40 -26.91 -7.97 16.99
C LEU A 40 -28.17 -8.07 17.84
N ARG A 41 -28.08 -8.61 19.07
CA ARG A 41 -29.21 -8.74 19.99
C ARG A 41 -29.88 -7.41 20.31
N ASN A 42 -29.10 -6.34 20.41
CA ASN A 42 -29.63 -5.00 20.67
C ASN A 42 -30.31 -4.38 19.43
N LEU A 43 -29.92 -4.80 18.22
CA LEU A 43 -30.43 -4.26 16.96
C LEU A 43 -31.67 -4.99 16.44
N VAL A 44 -31.74 -6.31 16.69
CA VAL A 44 -32.85 -7.17 16.26
C VAL A 44 -34.09 -6.85 17.09
N LYS A 45 -35.09 -6.22 16.48
CA LYS A 45 -36.39 -5.92 17.11
C LYS A 45 -37.42 -7.04 16.92
N ASP A 46 -37.34 -7.72 15.78
CA ASP A 46 -38.24 -8.82 15.38
C ASP A 46 -37.47 -10.16 15.38
N ASP A 47 -37.84 -11.09 14.49
CA ASP A 47 -37.18 -12.40 14.38
C ASP A 47 -35.82 -12.36 13.66
N ALA A 48 -35.54 -11.31 12.87
CA ALA A 48 -34.31 -11.21 12.09
C ALA A 48 -33.97 -9.75 11.76
N ILE A 49 -32.70 -9.51 11.42
CA ILE A 49 -32.30 -8.36 10.62
C ILE A 49 -31.92 -8.82 9.21
N SER A 50 -32.12 -7.96 8.23
CA SER A 50 -31.64 -8.17 6.87
C SER A 50 -31.09 -6.89 6.27
N TRP A 51 -30.19 -7.03 5.31
CA TRP A 51 -29.83 -5.94 4.42
C TRP A 51 -29.70 -6.43 2.99
N GLU A 52 -30.00 -5.53 2.06
CA GLU A 52 -29.99 -5.79 0.61
C GLU A 52 -29.24 -4.66 -0.11
N ILE A 53 -28.51 -5.03 -1.16
CA ILE A 53 -27.66 -4.13 -1.95
C ILE A 53 -28.05 -4.25 -3.43
N GLY A 54 -28.94 -3.38 -3.89
CA GLY A 54 -29.45 -3.37 -5.27
C GLY A 54 -29.45 -1.97 -5.88
N ASP A 55 -29.11 -1.85 -7.16
CA ASP A 55 -29.25 -0.64 -7.99
C ASP A 55 -28.78 0.69 -7.31
N GLY A 56 -27.70 0.63 -6.53
CA GLY A 56 -27.14 1.79 -5.83
C GLY A 56 -27.86 2.18 -4.52
N ILE A 57 -28.83 1.38 -4.09
CA ILE A 57 -29.60 1.54 -2.86
C ILE A 57 -29.16 0.49 -1.85
N PHE A 58 -29.02 0.91 -0.59
CA PHE A 58 -28.81 0.02 0.55
C PHE A 58 -30.09 -0.03 1.37
N LEU A 59 -30.73 -1.20 1.43
CA LEU A 59 -31.91 -1.44 2.24
C LEU A 59 -31.49 -2.13 3.54
N PHE A 60 -32.03 -1.70 4.68
CA PHE A 60 -31.89 -2.38 5.96
C PHE A 60 -33.28 -2.70 6.50
N ASN A 61 -33.57 -3.96 6.76
CA ASN A 61 -34.90 -4.49 7.06
C ASN A 61 -35.98 -4.07 6.04
N GLY A 62 -35.60 -4.01 4.75
CA GLY A 62 -36.49 -3.57 3.66
C GLY A 62 -36.65 -2.05 3.54
N GLU A 63 -36.09 -1.26 4.46
CA GLU A 63 -36.18 0.20 4.41
C GLU A 63 -34.91 0.82 3.80
N PRO A 64 -35.05 1.72 2.80
CA PRO A 64 -33.91 2.41 2.21
C PRO A 64 -33.24 3.32 3.23
N GLN A 65 -31.92 3.18 3.31
CA GLN A 65 -31.10 3.98 4.20
C GLN A 65 -30.62 5.26 3.48
N GLY A 66 -30.77 6.41 4.14
CA GLY A 66 -30.33 7.69 3.58
C GLY A 66 -28.81 7.77 3.38
N GLU A 67 -28.37 8.70 2.51
CA GLU A 67 -26.95 8.88 2.18
C GLU A 67 -26.05 9.07 3.40
N ALA A 68 -26.55 9.71 4.46
CA ALA A 68 -25.78 9.93 5.68
C ALA A 68 -25.32 8.62 6.33
N ILE A 69 -26.11 7.54 6.24
CA ILE A 69 -25.77 6.22 6.77
C ILE A 69 -24.91 5.46 5.76
N THR A 70 -25.32 5.43 4.49
CA THR A 70 -24.62 4.66 3.44
C THR A 70 -23.24 5.19 3.12
N LYS A 71 -22.97 6.48 3.37
CA LYS A 71 -21.65 7.10 3.18
C LYS A 71 -20.69 6.89 4.36
N THR A 72 -21.15 6.36 5.50
CA THR A 72 -20.25 6.07 6.63
C THR A 72 -19.27 4.95 6.29
N SER A 73 -18.04 5.04 6.80
CA SER A 73 -16.98 4.07 6.50
C SER A 73 -17.37 2.60 6.77
N PRO A 74 -18.02 2.24 7.90
CA PRO A 74 -18.39 0.84 8.15
C PRO A 74 -19.46 0.30 7.21
N VAL A 75 -20.45 1.11 6.83
CA VAL A 75 -21.53 0.70 5.92
C VAL A 75 -21.00 0.58 4.49
N ARG A 76 -20.18 1.52 4.02
CA ARG A 76 -19.50 1.39 2.72
C ARG A 76 -18.64 0.12 2.66
N TRP A 77 -17.95 -0.19 3.75
CA TRP A 77 -17.13 -1.39 3.83
C TRP A 77 -17.98 -2.66 3.68
N ILE A 78 -19.10 -2.81 4.40
CA ILE A 78 -19.94 -4.01 4.27
C ILE A 78 -20.58 -4.13 2.89
N ILE A 79 -21.00 -3.00 2.30
CA ILE A 79 -21.54 -2.95 0.93
C ILE A 79 -20.49 -3.48 -0.06
N LYS A 80 -19.26 -2.97 0.05
CA LYS A 80 -18.13 -3.43 -0.77
C LYS A 80 -17.88 -4.93 -0.57
N GLN A 81 -17.85 -5.42 0.67
CA GLN A 81 -17.60 -6.84 0.94
C GLN A 81 -18.68 -7.76 0.38
N CYS A 82 -19.94 -7.33 0.38
CA CYS A 82 -21.03 -8.09 -0.22
C CYS A 82 -20.92 -8.07 -1.76
N TYR A 83 -20.67 -6.91 -2.36
CA TYR A 83 -20.48 -6.78 -3.81
C TYR A 83 -19.33 -7.65 -4.33
N GLU A 84 -18.17 -7.60 -3.66
CA GLU A 84 -17.01 -8.42 -4.01
C GLU A 84 -17.32 -9.91 -3.98
N ARG A 85 -18.31 -10.36 -3.19
CA ARG A 85 -18.71 -11.77 -3.04
C ARG A 85 -20.00 -12.14 -3.77
N HIS A 86 -20.49 -11.25 -4.63
CA HIS A 86 -21.76 -11.41 -5.34
C HIS A 86 -22.95 -11.67 -4.40
N VAL A 87 -22.87 -11.15 -3.17
CA VAL A 87 -23.94 -11.22 -2.17
C VAL A 87 -24.86 -10.02 -2.33
N ASN A 88 -26.12 -10.28 -2.68
CA ASN A 88 -27.14 -9.23 -2.75
C ASN A 88 -27.78 -9.01 -1.36
N THR A 89 -28.18 -10.10 -0.72
CA THR A 89 -28.94 -10.04 0.53
C THR A 89 -28.25 -10.84 1.62
N VAL A 90 -28.19 -10.29 2.83
CA VAL A 90 -27.83 -11.05 4.03
C VAL A 90 -28.98 -10.94 5.02
N ARG A 91 -29.37 -12.08 5.61
CA ARG A 91 -30.37 -12.15 6.67
C ARG A 91 -29.79 -12.89 7.87
N ILE A 92 -29.86 -12.29 9.05
CA ILE A 92 -29.39 -12.87 10.31
C ILE A 92 -30.58 -12.98 11.27
N GLN A 93 -30.91 -14.21 11.68
CA GLN A 93 -31.99 -14.47 12.64
C GLN A 93 -31.57 -14.13 14.08
N SER A 94 -32.53 -13.80 14.93
CA SER A 94 -32.34 -13.39 16.33
C SER A 94 -31.65 -14.46 17.20
N ASN A 95 -31.85 -15.73 16.85
CA ASN A 95 -31.27 -16.89 17.53
C ASN A 95 -29.87 -17.29 17.00
N CYS A 96 -29.28 -16.48 16.11
CA CYS A 96 -27.91 -16.69 15.64
C CYS A 96 -26.93 -16.77 16.82
N THR A 97 -26.07 -17.79 16.79
CA THR A 97 -25.04 -18.01 17.82
C THR A 97 -23.77 -17.19 17.53
N GLN A 98 -22.92 -17.00 18.55
CA GLN A 98 -21.61 -16.38 18.35
C GLN A 98 -20.76 -17.18 17.35
N SER A 99 -20.78 -18.52 17.43
CA SER A 99 -20.01 -19.39 16.52
C SER A 99 -20.45 -19.22 15.05
N GLU A 100 -21.74 -18.98 14.80
CA GLU A 100 -22.24 -18.71 13.46
C GLU A 100 -21.78 -17.35 12.94
N LEU A 101 -21.76 -16.32 13.79
CA LEU A 101 -21.19 -15.02 13.42
C LEU A 101 -19.69 -15.12 13.12
N GLU A 102 -18.94 -15.91 13.88
CA GLU A 102 -17.53 -16.19 13.59
C GLU A 102 -17.36 -16.89 12.24
N ASN A 103 -18.19 -17.87 11.92
CA ASN A 103 -18.16 -18.55 10.62
C ASN A 103 -18.58 -17.60 9.48
N PHE A 104 -19.56 -16.73 9.69
CA PHE A 104 -19.89 -15.65 8.76
C PHE A 104 -18.71 -14.71 8.55
N GLY A 105 -18.00 -14.34 9.61
CA GLY A 105 -16.78 -13.55 9.50
C GLY A 105 -15.70 -14.23 8.66
N LYS A 106 -15.54 -15.57 8.77
CA LYS A 106 -14.62 -16.34 7.91
C LYS A 106 -15.01 -16.23 6.43
N VAL A 107 -16.30 -16.32 6.11
CA VAL A 107 -16.79 -16.20 4.73
C VAL A 107 -16.56 -14.78 4.20
N MET A 108 -16.88 -13.77 5.01
CA MET A 108 -16.68 -12.35 4.67
C MET A 108 -15.22 -11.90 4.66
N ASN A 109 -14.27 -12.74 5.11
CA ASN A 109 -12.83 -12.46 5.05
C ASN A 109 -12.11 -13.20 3.91
N ARG A 110 -12.81 -14.10 3.19
CA ARG A 110 -12.25 -14.83 2.02
C ARG A 110 -12.57 -14.12 0.72
N LEU A 111 -11.69 -14.20 -0.28
CA LEU A 111 -12.02 -13.74 -1.64
C LEU A 111 -12.92 -14.77 -2.33
N PRO A 112 -13.71 -14.38 -3.36
CA PRO A 112 -14.59 -15.31 -4.08
C PRO A 112 -13.89 -16.54 -4.65
N GLY A 113 -12.62 -16.40 -5.04
CA GLY A 113 -11.80 -17.51 -5.56
C GLY A 113 -11.26 -18.46 -4.49
N ASP A 114 -11.39 -18.12 -3.21
CA ASP A 114 -10.83 -18.89 -2.08
C ASP A 114 -11.85 -19.88 -1.49
N PHE A 115 -13.06 -19.96 -2.06
CA PHE A 115 -14.06 -20.95 -1.65
C PHE A 115 -13.72 -22.32 -2.26
N PRO A 116 -13.67 -23.40 -1.45
CA PRO A 116 -13.35 -24.73 -1.96
C PRO A 116 -14.35 -25.18 -3.03
N GLY A 117 -13.85 -25.68 -4.17
CA GLY A 117 -14.69 -26.30 -5.19
C GLY A 117 -15.69 -25.37 -5.88
N ASN A 118 -15.37 -24.09 -6.05
CA ASN A 118 -16.24 -23.07 -6.65
C ASN A 118 -17.59 -22.90 -5.91
N GLN A 119 -17.64 -23.22 -4.62
CA GLN A 119 -18.82 -23.00 -3.80
C GLN A 119 -19.14 -21.51 -3.68
N SER A 120 -20.43 -21.19 -3.62
CA SER A 120 -20.85 -19.84 -3.25
C SER A 120 -20.68 -19.56 -1.76
N ALA A 121 -20.73 -18.28 -1.38
CA ALA A 121 -20.69 -17.87 0.02
C ALA A 121 -21.79 -18.54 0.87
N GLY A 122 -23.00 -18.72 0.32
CA GLY A 122 -24.10 -19.42 0.97
C GLY A 122 -23.82 -20.91 1.16
N GLN A 123 -23.38 -21.60 0.11
CA GLN A 123 -23.03 -23.03 0.18
C GLN A 123 -21.90 -23.29 1.19
N PHE A 124 -20.92 -22.39 1.26
CA PHE A 124 -19.82 -22.50 2.21
C PHE A 124 -20.27 -22.24 3.65
N LEU A 125 -21.24 -21.35 3.89
CA LEU A 125 -21.88 -21.20 5.21
C LEU A 125 -22.62 -22.47 5.63
N ASP A 126 -23.36 -23.09 4.72
CA ASP A 126 -24.06 -24.35 4.98
C ASP A 126 -23.07 -25.46 5.35
N GLN A 127 -21.93 -25.55 4.65
CA GLN A 127 -20.85 -26.49 4.96
C GLN A 127 -20.24 -26.25 6.36
N LEU A 128 -20.17 -24.99 6.79
CA LEU A 128 -19.71 -24.61 8.13
C LEU A 128 -20.78 -24.83 9.22
N GLY A 129 -21.94 -25.40 8.87
CA GLY A 129 -23.03 -25.68 9.79
C GLY A 129 -23.77 -24.43 10.28
N VAL A 130 -23.71 -23.34 9.52
CA VAL A 130 -24.40 -22.09 9.85
C VAL A 130 -25.87 -22.21 9.44
N LYS A 131 -26.80 -22.08 10.40
CA LYS A 131 -28.25 -22.29 10.19
C LYS A 131 -29.03 -20.99 10.21
N HIS A 132 -28.56 -20.02 10.99
CA HIS A 132 -29.32 -18.79 11.30
C HIS A 132 -28.86 -17.57 10.48
N ILE A 133 -27.94 -17.74 9.53
CA ILE A 133 -27.47 -16.70 8.62
C ILE A 133 -27.69 -17.16 7.19
N GLN A 134 -28.47 -16.41 6.43
CA GLN A 134 -28.76 -16.67 5.02
C GLN A 134 -28.13 -15.59 4.16
N VAL A 135 -27.54 -16.02 3.05
CA VAL A 135 -26.88 -15.15 2.08
C VAL A 135 -27.42 -15.48 0.70
N ASN A 136 -28.10 -14.53 0.07
CA ASN A 136 -28.61 -14.67 -1.28
C ASN A 136 -27.65 -14.01 -2.26
N LEU A 137 -27.29 -14.74 -3.30
CA LEU A 137 -26.43 -14.22 -4.36
C LEU A 137 -27.24 -13.38 -5.34
N VAL A 138 -26.54 -12.51 -6.06
CA VAL A 138 -27.09 -11.92 -7.28
C VAL A 138 -27.37 -13.08 -8.22
N ALA A 139 -28.64 -13.39 -8.47
CA ALA A 139 -28.99 -14.29 -9.56
C ALA A 139 -28.37 -13.69 -10.82
N ASP A 140 -27.58 -14.47 -11.56
CA ASP A 140 -27.09 -14.06 -12.88
C ASP A 140 -28.30 -13.56 -13.65
N ARG A 141 -28.45 -12.23 -13.76
CA ARG A 141 -29.55 -11.66 -14.53
C ARG A 141 -29.31 -12.21 -15.93
N PRO A 142 -30.23 -13.01 -16.52
CA PRO A 142 -30.13 -13.30 -17.93
C PRO A 142 -30.02 -11.96 -18.62
N SER A 143 -29.04 -11.81 -19.51
CA SER A 143 -28.72 -10.60 -20.25
C SER A 143 -29.95 -10.14 -21.02
N SER A 144 -30.80 -9.38 -20.35
CA SER A 144 -32.02 -8.79 -20.87
C SER A 144 -31.63 -7.49 -21.54
N SER A 145 -31.41 -7.58 -22.85
CA SER A 145 -31.42 -6.44 -23.75
C SER A 145 -32.85 -5.89 -23.83
N ALA A 146 -33.25 -5.10 -22.84
CA ALA A 146 -34.45 -4.27 -22.91
C ALA A 146 -34.05 -2.82 -22.65
N SER A 147 -33.98 -2.07 -23.74
CA SER A 147 -33.69 -0.64 -23.80
C SER A 147 -34.68 0.18 -22.95
N ILE A 148 -34.16 0.86 -21.94
CA ILE A 148 -34.82 2.02 -21.32
C ILE A 148 -34.04 3.24 -21.76
N SER A 149 -34.63 4.05 -22.65
CA SER A 149 -34.09 5.33 -23.08
C SER A 149 -34.29 6.38 -21.97
N PRO A 150 -33.25 7.11 -21.54
CA PRO A 150 -33.42 8.38 -20.84
C PRO A 150 -33.20 9.53 -21.83
N SER A 151 -34.25 10.33 -22.04
CA SER A 151 -34.15 11.64 -22.65
C SER A 151 -33.52 12.62 -21.66
N GLY A 152 -32.34 13.13 -21.99
CA GLY A 152 -31.65 14.13 -21.18
C GLY A 152 -30.65 14.92 -22.01
N LYS A 153 -30.99 16.18 -22.31
CA LYS A 153 -30.17 17.16 -23.02
C LYS A 153 -28.77 17.28 -22.39
N GLN A 154 -27.71 17.10 -23.18
CA GLN A 154 -26.36 17.52 -22.83
C GLN A 154 -25.89 18.65 -23.74
N ALA A 155 -25.30 19.66 -23.09
CA ALA A 155 -24.77 20.87 -23.65
C ALA A 155 -23.47 20.63 -24.41
N ALA A 156 -23.23 21.49 -25.41
CA ALA A 156 -22.07 21.49 -26.28
C ALA A 156 -20.75 21.66 -25.49
N ALA A 157 -19.80 20.75 -25.73
CA ALA A 157 -18.40 20.90 -25.36
C ALA A 157 -17.56 21.00 -26.63
N THR A 158 -16.65 21.95 -26.61
CA THR A 158 -15.73 22.39 -27.66
C THR A 158 -14.70 21.32 -28.04
N THR A 159 -14.64 21.03 -29.34
CA THR A 159 -13.67 20.15 -29.99
C THR A 159 -12.25 20.74 -29.93
N PRO A 160 -11.22 20.02 -29.44
CA PRO A 160 -9.83 20.39 -29.69
C PRO A 160 -9.36 19.87 -31.05
N ALA A 161 -8.44 20.62 -31.65
CA ALA A 161 -7.91 20.42 -33.00
C ALA A 161 -7.24 19.05 -33.21
N PRO A 162 -7.29 18.49 -34.44
CA PRO A 162 -6.70 17.20 -34.74
C PRO A 162 -5.17 17.26 -34.71
N SER A 163 -4.59 16.39 -33.88
CA SER A 163 -3.17 16.06 -33.88
C SER A 163 -2.83 15.35 -35.20
N ASN A 164 -1.99 15.98 -36.04
CA ASN A 164 -1.42 15.42 -37.27
C ASN A 164 -0.38 14.32 -36.96
N ALA A 165 -0.81 13.21 -36.36
CA ALA A 165 -0.05 11.97 -36.42
C ALA A 165 -0.39 11.26 -37.74
N PRO A 166 0.57 10.69 -38.47
CA PRO A 166 0.29 9.94 -39.69
C PRO A 166 -0.58 8.74 -39.33
N THR A 167 -1.87 8.79 -39.71
CA THR A 167 -2.76 7.64 -39.66
C THR A 167 -2.25 6.64 -40.67
N LEU A 168 -1.60 5.57 -40.20
CA LEU A 168 -1.36 4.36 -40.99
C LEU A 168 -2.69 4.01 -41.66
N SER A 169 -2.75 4.06 -42.99
CA SER A 169 -3.90 3.57 -43.76
C SER A 169 -3.96 2.07 -43.57
N LEU A 170 -4.64 1.66 -42.48
CA LEU A 170 -5.00 0.29 -42.17
C LEU A 170 -5.65 -0.31 -43.41
N ILE A 171 -5.17 -1.47 -43.80
CA ILE A 171 -5.79 -2.29 -44.83
C ILE A 171 -7.25 -2.51 -44.43
N ASP A 172 -8.17 -2.24 -45.35
CA ASP A 172 -9.59 -2.59 -45.23
C ASP A 172 -9.74 -4.11 -45.25
N ILE A 173 -9.41 -4.76 -44.13
CA ILE A 173 -9.85 -6.13 -43.90
C ILE A 173 -11.36 -6.04 -43.67
N PRO A 174 -12.18 -6.73 -44.47
CA PRO A 174 -13.62 -6.75 -44.24
C PRO A 174 -13.88 -7.25 -42.82
N GLN A 175 -14.54 -6.42 -42.00
CA GLN A 175 -14.92 -6.80 -40.63
C GLN A 175 -15.76 -8.08 -40.59
N GLU A 176 -16.44 -8.39 -41.69
CA GLU A 176 -17.21 -9.62 -41.90
C GLU A 176 -16.31 -10.87 -41.84
N ASP A 177 -15.13 -10.83 -42.46
CA ASP A 177 -14.20 -11.97 -42.50
C ASP A 177 -13.64 -12.28 -41.09
N LEU A 178 -13.28 -11.24 -40.32
CA LEU A 178 -12.82 -11.42 -38.94
C LEU A 178 -13.94 -11.94 -38.03
N LEU A 179 -15.18 -11.52 -38.27
CA LEU A 179 -16.34 -12.00 -37.52
C LEU A 179 -16.65 -13.46 -37.86
N GLU A 180 -16.53 -13.85 -39.12
CA GLU A 180 -16.71 -15.24 -39.56
C GLU A 180 -15.61 -16.16 -39.03
N LEU A 181 -14.36 -15.69 -39.04
CA LEU A 181 -13.25 -16.38 -38.39
C LEU A 181 -13.51 -16.55 -36.89
N LYS A 182 -13.96 -15.49 -36.20
CA LYS A 182 -14.32 -15.56 -34.77
C LYS A 182 -15.40 -16.62 -34.54
N LYS A 183 -16.50 -16.60 -35.29
CA LYS A 183 -17.58 -17.60 -35.20
C LYS A 183 -17.07 -19.02 -35.40
N THR A 184 -16.20 -19.21 -36.39
CA THR A 184 -15.62 -20.52 -36.72
C THR A 184 -14.77 -21.04 -35.58
N ILE A 185 -13.83 -20.24 -35.06
CA ILE A 185 -12.96 -20.65 -33.94
C ILE A 185 -13.81 -20.88 -32.68
N SER A 186 -14.79 -20.02 -32.39
CA SER A 186 -15.69 -20.21 -31.25
C SER A 186 -16.44 -21.54 -31.33
N SER A 187 -16.96 -21.90 -32.51
CA SER A 187 -17.61 -23.19 -32.74
C SER A 187 -16.66 -24.37 -32.55
N LEU A 188 -15.42 -24.26 -33.03
CA LEU A 188 -14.42 -25.32 -32.83
C LEU A 188 -14.09 -25.52 -31.35
N VAL A 189 -13.91 -24.43 -30.60
CA VAL A 189 -13.63 -24.49 -29.16
C VAL A 189 -14.83 -25.06 -28.38
N GLN A 190 -16.05 -24.61 -28.68
CA GLN A 190 -17.28 -25.15 -28.07
C GLN A 190 -17.46 -26.64 -28.30
N ASN A 191 -17.07 -27.13 -29.49
CA ASN A 191 -17.14 -28.54 -29.85
C ASN A 191 -15.89 -29.35 -29.44
N ASN A 192 -15.01 -28.77 -28.60
CA ASN A 192 -13.78 -29.38 -28.12
C ASN A 192 -12.83 -29.88 -29.25
N ARG A 193 -12.82 -29.18 -30.39
CA ARG A 193 -12.01 -29.47 -31.59
C ARG A 193 -10.67 -28.73 -31.56
N MET A 194 -9.92 -28.89 -30.48
CA MET A 194 -8.63 -28.19 -30.29
C MET A 194 -7.54 -28.63 -31.28
N ASP A 195 -7.67 -29.82 -31.87
CA ASP A 195 -6.86 -30.29 -32.99
C ASP A 195 -6.94 -29.31 -34.18
N LYS A 196 -8.17 -28.87 -34.51
CA LYS A 196 -8.43 -27.95 -35.61
C LYS A 196 -8.01 -26.52 -35.31
N VAL A 197 -8.20 -26.06 -34.07
CA VAL A 197 -7.67 -24.75 -33.65
C VAL A 197 -6.14 -24.73 -33.75
N SER A 198 -5.47 -25.84 -33.39
CA SER A 198 -4.01 -25.96 -33.52
C SER A 198 -3.55 -25.99 -34.99
N GLU A 199 -4.31 -26.62 -35.88
CA GLU A 199 -4.07 -26.61 -37.33
C GLU A 199 -4.21 -25.19 -37.91
N ILE A 200 -5.25 -24.45 -37.50
CA ILE A 200 -5.44 -23.04 -37.85
C ILE A 200 -4.26 -22.19 -37.36
N LEU A 201 -3.84 -22.34 -36.10
CA LEU A 201 -2.68 -21.63 -35.56
C LEU A 201 -1.40 -21.93 -36.34
N LYS A 202 -1.21 -23.18 -36.79
CA LYS A 202 -0.07 -23.56 -37.63
C LYS A 202 -0.08 -22.85 -38.97
N HIS A 203 -1.25 -22.72 -39.62
CA HIS A 203 -1.39 -21.97 -40.87
C HIS A 203 -1.16 -20.48 -40.67
N ILE A 204 -1.77 -19.89 -39.63
CA ILE A 204 -1.54 -18.49 -39.25
C ILE A 204 -0.04 -18.25 -39.04
N HIS A 205 0.64 -19.15 -38.32
CA HIS A 205 2.09 -19.07 -38.12
C HIS A 205 2.83 -19.16 -39.46
N GLN A 206 2.53 -20.12 -40.33
CA GLN A 206 3.15 -20.20 -41.67
C GLN A 206 2.99 -18.90 -42.48
N ASP A 207 1.80 -18.30 -42.46
CA ASP A 207 1.52 -17.04 -43.15
C ASP A 207 2.27 -15.86 -42.52
N LEU A 208 2.40 -15.85 -41.19
CA LEU A 208 3.21 -14.89 -40.43
C LEU A 208 4.68 -14.83 -40.85
N PHE A 209 5.23 -15.99 -41.22
CA PHE A 209 6.62 -16.16 -41.67
C PHE A 209 6.73 -16.27 -43.20
N GLY A 210 5.62 -16.08 -43.91
CA GLY A 210 5.57 -16.10 -45.37
C GLY A 210 6.22 -14.85 -46.00
N PRO A 211 6.63 -14.92 -47.27
CA PRO A 211 7.23 -13.78 -47.96
C PRO A 211 6.23 -12.66 -48.28
N ASP A 212 4.93 -12.97 -48.38
CA ASP A 212 3.88 -12.01 -48.73
C ASP A 212 3.52 -11.13 -47.52
N ARG A 213 3.68 -9.81 -47.67
CA ARG A 213 3.33 -8.82 -46.64
C ARG A 213 1.84 -8.86 -46.29
N ARG A 214 0.95 -8.99 -47.27
CA ARG A 214 -0.50 -8.95 -47.04
C ARG A 214 -0.96 -10.15 -46.24
N ASN A 215 -0.42 -11.33 -46.55
CA ASN A 215 -0.71 -12.55 -45.77
C ASN A 215 -0.21 -12.43 -44.34
N ARG A 216 0.97 -11.83 -44.13
CA ARG A 216 1.48 -11.55 -42.79
C ARG A 216 0.58 -10.62 -42.00
N GLU A 217 0.09 -9.54 -42.61
CA GLU A 217 -0.87 -8.62 -41.99
C GLU A 217 -2.17 -9.35 -41.61
N LEU A 218 -2.78 -10.11 -42.52
CA LEU A 218 -3.97 -10.92 -42.24
C LEU A 218 -3.75 -11.98 -41.15
N ALA A 219 -2.57 -12.58 -41.12
CA ALA A 219 -2.18 -13.54 -40.11
C ALA A 219 -2.11 -12.91 -38.71
N VAL A 220 -1.65 -11.65 -38.59
CA VAL A 220 -1.68 -10.91 -37.31
C VAL A 220 -3.12 -10.80 -36.79
N TYR A 221 -4.06 -10.29 -37.58
CA TYR A 221 -5.45 -10.16 -37.12
C TYR A 221 -6.08 -11.52 -36.81
N SER A 222 -5.80 -12.53 -37.64
CA SER A 222 -6.29 -13.89 -37.41
C SER A 222 -5.78 -14.46 -36.09
N PHE A 223 -4.50 -14.25 -35.79
CA PHE A 223 -3.87 -14.64 -34.53
C PHE A 223 -4.55 -13.98 -33.33
N GLN A 224 -4.87 -12.68 -33.43
CA GLN A 224 -5.59 -11.97 -32.38
C GLN A 224 -6.99 -12.54 -32.13
N VAL A 225 -7.74 -12.82 -33.20
CA VAL A 225 -9.06 -13.43 -33.09
C VAL A 225 -8.96 -14.78 -32.38
N VAL A 226 -7.98 -15.62 -32.72
CA VAL A 226 -7.76 -16.90 -32.03
C VAL A 226 -7.49 -16.69 -30.54
N ILE A 227 -6.58 -15.79 -30.18
CA ILE A 227 -6.25 -15.52 -28.77
C ILE A 227 -7.49 -15.03 -28.00
N LEU A 228 -8.26 -14.08 -28.56
CA LEU A 228 -9.45 -13.55 -27.92
C LEU A 228 -10.53 -14.63 -27.72
N VAL A 229 -10.72 -15.52 -28.70
CA VAL A 229 -11.64 -16.65 -28.56
C VAL A 229 -11.16 -17.63 -27.49
N LEU A 230 -9.86 -17.97 -27.46
CA LEU A 230 -9.32 -18.85 -26.43
C LEU A 230 -9.48 -18.26 -25.02
N ILE A 231 -9.33 -16.94 -24.87
CA ILE A 231 -9.61 -16.22 -23.62
C ILE A 231 -11.12 -16.29 -23.27
N GLU A 232 -12.00 -16.06 -24.24
CA GLU A 232 -13.47 -16.09 -24.09
C GLU A 232 -13.97 -17.46 -23.59
N PHE A 233 -13.36 -18.54 -24.07
CA PHE A 233 -13.71 -19.92 -23.71
C PHE A 233 -12.81 -20.56 -22.64
N ASP A 234 -12.00 -19.76 -21.95
CA ASP A 234 -11.14 -20.20 -20.83
C ASP A 234 -10.17 -21.35 -21.19
N GLN A 235 -9.64 -21.35 -22.42
CA GLN A 235 -8.77 -22.40 -22.94
C GLN A 235 -7.30 -22.16 -22.56
N GLU A 236 -6.94 -22.57 -21.34
CA GLU A 236 -5.64 -22.23 -20.75
C GLU A 236 -4.43 -22.87 -21.45
N GLN A 237 -4.44 -24.19 -21.69
CA GLN A 237 -3.27 -24.90 -22.23
C GLN A 237 -2.85 -24.40 -23.62
N PRO A 238 -3.78 -24.17 -24.58
CA PRO A 238 -3.45 -23.55 -25.86
C PRO A 238 -2.86 -22.15 -25.70
N LEU A 239 -3.42 -21.32 -24.82
CA LEU A 239 -2.89 -19.97 -24.54
C LEU A 239 -1.45 -20.04 -24.02
N LEU A 240 -1.15 -20.97 -23.11
CA LEU A 240 0.22 -21.19 -22.62
C LEU A 240 1.19 -21.60 -23.74
N GLN A 241 0.76 -22.47 -24.66
CA GLN A 241 1.60 -22.87 -25.79
C GLN A 241 1.85 -21.72 -26.77
N ILE A 242 0.80 -20.97 -27.10
CA ILE A 242 0.91 -19.76 -27.92
C ILE A 242 1.90 -18.79 -27.26
N TYR A 243 1.73 -18.53 -25.97
CA TYR A 243 2.55 -17.59 -25.22
C TYR A 243 4.02 -17.99 -25.11
N LYS A 244 4.32 -19.28 -25.01
CA LYS A 244 5.71 -19.79 -25.04
C LYS A 244 6.42 -19.50 -26.37
N ASN A 245 5.68 -19.43 -27.47
CA ASN A 245 6.23 -19.19 -28.82
C ASN A 245 6.15 -17.73 -29.25
N MET A 246 5.21 -16.98 -28.67
CA MET A 246 4.94 -15.56 -28.92
C MET A 246 6.21 -14.68 -28.92
N PRO A 247 7.23 -14.93 -28.06
CA PRO A 247 8.51 -14.24 -28.15
C PRO A 247 9.20 -14.22 -29.52
N LYS A 248 9.11 -15.33 -30.26
CA LYS A 248 9.70 -15.47 -31.59
C LYS A 248 8.84 -14.77 -32.65
N ASP A 249 7.53 -14.81 -32.47
CA ASP A 249 6.54 -14.24 -33.38
C ASP A 249 6.55 -12.69 -33.32
N LEU A 250 6.63 -12.13 -32.10
CA LEU A 250 6.70 -10.69 -31.84
C LEU A 250 7.88 -9.97 -32.49
N ALA A 251 9.04 -10.62 -32.58
CA ALA A 251 10.22 -10.05 -33.24
C ALA A 251 9.97 -9.80 -34.75
N ARG A 252 9.08 -10.56 -35.39
CA ARG A 252 8.71 -10.39 -36.80
C ARG A 252 7.59 -9.37 -37.02
N PHE A 253 6.68 -9.23 -36.06
CA PHE A 253 5.66 -8.17 -36.13
C PHE A 253 6.25 -6.77 -36.15
N GLN A 254 7.44 -6.59 -35.58
CA GLN A 254 8.21 -5.36 -35.67
C GLN A 254 8.61 -5.03 -37.12
N GLU A 255 8.92 -6.03 -37.95
CA GLU A 255 9.26 -5.83 -39.37
C GLU A 255 8.06 -5.32 -40.20
N LEU A 256 6.84 -5.46 -39.68
CA LEU A 256 5.59 -5.11 -40.36
C LEU A 256 4.97 -3.79 -39.89
N ASP A 257 5.58 -3.13 -38.91
CA ASP A 257 5.03 -1.92 -38.27
C ASP A 257 3.65 -2.16 -37.59
N LEU A 258 3.35 -3.41 -37.23
CA LEU A 258 2.08 -3.83 -36.59
C LEU A 258 2.18 -3.91 -35.05
N PHE A 259 3.24 -3.36 -34.48
CA PHE A 259 3.59 -3.52 -33.06
C PHE A 259 2.47 -3.06 -32.11
N GLN A 260 1.72 -2.01 -32.45
CA GLN A 260 0.63 -1.49 -31.60
C GLN A 260 -0.55 -2.45 -31.47
N ILE A 261 -0.93 -3.08 -32.58
CA ILE A 261 -2.05 -4.01 -32.64
C ILE A 261 -1.76 -5.19 -31.71
N ASP A 262 -0.54 -5.73 -31.75
CA ASP A 262 -0.16 -6.86 -30.92
C ASP A 262 -0.08 -6.53 -29.43
N LEU A 263 0.40 -5.32 -29.09
CA LEU A 263 0.51 -4.90 -27.70
C LEU A 263 -0.84 -4.93 -26.96
N GLN A 264 -1.94 -4.62 -27.65
CA GLN A 264 -3.30 -4.73 -27.10
C GLN A 264 -3.70 -6.19 -26.85
N THR A 265 -3.44 -7.10 -27.80
CA THR A 265 -3.75 -8.53 -27.65
C THR A 265 -2.91 -9.20 -26.58
N PHE A 266 -1.63 -8.83 -26.51
CA PHE A 266 -0.74 -9.23 -25.45
C PHE A 266 -1.25 -8.78 -24.07
N THR A 267 -1.72 -7.53 -23.97
CA THR A 267 -2.31 -6.97 -22.75
C THR A 267 -3.58 -7.72 -22.33
N HIS A 268 -4.44 -8.11 -23.28
CA HIS A 268 -5.61 -8.97 -22.97
C HIS A 268 -5.19 -10.34 -22.44
N THR A 269 -4.15 -10.95 -23.02
CA THR A 269 -3.62 -12.24 -22.59
C THR A 269 -3.03 -12.15 -21.18
N LEU A 270 -2.24 -11.11 -20.90
CA LEU A 270 -1.75 -10.83 -19.54
C LEU A 270 -2.89 -10.61 -18.54
N THR A 271 -3.92 -9.84 -18.93
CA THR A 271 -5.12 -9.60 -18.12
C THR A 271 -5.82 -10.93 -17.77
N TYR A 272 -5.91 -11.83 -18.73
CA TYR A 272 -6.48 -13.15 -18.51
C TYR A 272 -5.63 -13.97 -17.53
N PHE A 273 -4.32 -14.04 -17.71
CA PHE A 273 -3.43 -14.79 -16.82
C PHE A 273 -3.43 -14.26 -15.38
N ILE A 274 -3.40 -12.94 -15.17
CA ILE A 274 -3.47 -12.39 -13.82
C ILE A 274 -4.82 -12.65 -13.15
N LYS A 275 -5.94 -12.57 -13.90
CA LYS A 275 -7.28 -12.89 -13.39
C LYS A 275 -7.40 -14.37 -13.00
N LYS A 276 -6.76 -15.26 -13.76
CA LYS A 276 -6.73 -16.70 -13.51
C LYS A 276 -5.63 -17.15 -12.54
N LEU A 277 -4.92 -16.20 -11.92
CA LEU A 277 -3.84 -16.47 -10.97
C LEU A 277 -2.73 -17.35 -11.58
N ARG A 278 -2.49 -17.23 -12.88
CA ARG A 278 -1.43 -17.93 -13.61
C ARG A 278 -0.18 -17.06 -13.66
N PHE A 279 0.55 -17.04 -12.55
CA PHE A 279 1.65 -16.09 -12.35
C PHE A 279 2.92 -16.40 -13.13
N SER A 280 3.27 -17.68 -13.31
CA SER A 280 4.44 -18.06 -14.12
C SER A 280 4.38 -17.53 -15.57
N PRO A 281 3.32 -17.82 -16.37
CA PRO A 281 3.24 -17.29 -17.73
C PRO A 281 3.08 -15.77 -17.73
N PHE A 282 2.37 -15.21 -16.75
CA PHE A 282 2.24 -13.76 -16.62
C PHE A 282 3.59 -13.07 -16.43
N LEU A 283 4.42 -13.52 -15.48
CA LEU A 283 5.75 -12.95 -15.24
C LEU A 283 6.66 -13.14 -16.46
N ALA A 284 6.63 -14.31 -17.08
CA ALA A 284 7.45 -14.60 -18.26
C ALA A 284 7.21 -13.62 -19.41
N GLY A 285 5.98 -13.15 -19.62
CA GLY A 285 5.77 -12.16 -20.67
C GLY A 285 5.65 -10.72 -20.22
N LEU A 286 5.59 -10.43 -18.91
CA LEU A 286 6.07 -9.13 -18.42
C LEU A 286 7.56 -8.96 -18.75
N GLU A 287 8.38 -9.97 -18.45
CA GLU A 287 9.80 -9.99 -18.81
C GLU A 287 9.98 -9.85 -20.32
N TYR A 288 9.19 -10.58 -21.12
CA TYR A 288 9.24 -10.43 -22.57
C TYR A 288 8.89 -9.02 -23.06
N LEU A 289 7.82 -8.39 -22.53
CA LEU A 289 7.49 -7.02 -22.93
C LEU A 289 8.61 -6.03 -22.60
N ALA A 290 9.33 -6.26 -21.50
CA ALA A 290 10.36 -5.36 -21.03
C ALA A 290 11.74 -5.60 -21.67
N GLU A 291 12.01 -6.84 -22.11
CA GLU A 291 13.35 -7.30 -22.53
C GLU A 291 13.40 -8.18 -23.78
N GLY A 292 12.26 -8.45 -24.42
CA GLY A 292 12.15 -9.40 -25.53
C GLY A 292 13.35 -9.27 -26.46
N PRO A 293 14.08 -10.37 -26.77
CA PRO A 293 15.52 -10.41 -27.03
C PRO A 293 16.06 -9.55 -28.18
N ASN A 294 15.23 -8.77 -28.88
CA ASN A 294 15.62 -7.86 -29.94
C ASN A 294 14.76 -6.59 -30.02
N LEU A 295 14.01 -6.18 -28.97
CA LEU A 295 13.20 -4.96 -29.01
C LEU A 295 14.07 -3.73 -29.33
N PRO A 296 13.94 -3.12 -30.53
CA PRO A 296 14.73 -1.95 -30.89
C PRO A 296 14.42 -0.81 -29.93
N SER A 297 15.41 0.05 -29.65
CA SER A 297 15.25 1.24 -28.79
C SER A 297 13.94 2.03 -29.00
N PRO A 298 13.43 2.26 -30.23
CA PRO A 298 12.17 2.99 -30.42
C PRO A 298 10.92 2.29 -29.89
N HIS A 299 10.90 0.96 -29.79
CA HIS A 299 9.72 0.19 -29.36
C HIS A 299 9.74 -0.15 -27.86
N ARG A 300 10.92 -0.08 -27.22
CA ARG A 300 11.08 -0.37 -25.80
C ARG A 300 10.32 0.62 -24.92
N ILE A 301 10.35 1.92 -25.25
CA ILE A 301 9.63 2.96 -24.49
C ILE A 301 8.11 2.73 -24.56
N PRO A 302 7.48 2.55 -25.74
CA PRO A 302 6.07 2.17 -25.84
C PRO A 302 5.72 0.91 -25.03
N ALA A 303 6.51 -0.16 -25.11
CA ALA A 303 6.23 -1.40 -24.37
C ALA A 303 6.25 -1.17 -22.84
N LEU A 304 7.25 -0.45 -22.33
CA LEU A 304 7.33 -0.07 -20.91
C LEU A 304 6.21 0.89 -20.49
N THR A 305 5.78 1.77 -21.39
CA THR A 305 4.66 2.69 -21.16
C THR A 305 3.35 1.91 -21.06
N THR A 306 3.15 0.93 -21.94
CA THR A 306 1.97 0.05 -21.88
C THR A 306 2.00 -0.82 -20.63
N LEU A 307 3.16 -1.36 -20.24
CA LEU A 307 3.31 -2.06 -18.96
C LEU A 307 2.88 -1.19 -17.77
N ASN A 308 3.30 0.08 -17.74
CA ASN A 308 2.92 1.03 -16.68
C ASN A 308 1.42 1.37 -16.69
N SER A 309 0.79 1.41 -17.87
CA SER A 309 -0.67 1.63 -17.99
C SER A 309 -1.49 0.37 -17.67
N PHE A 310 -0.90 -0.80 -17.93
CA PHE A 310 -1.55 -2.10 -17.75
C PHE A 310 -1.54 -2.51 -16.27
N LEU A 311 -0.37 -2.45 -15.63
CA LEU A 311 -0.20 -2.76 -14.22
C LEU A 311 -0.68 -1.58 -13.39
N ASP A 312 -1.86 -1.68 -12.78
CA ASP A 312 -2.32 -0.73 -11.78
C ASP A 312 -1.94 -1.17 -10.35
N GLY A 313 -2.26 -0.33 -9.35
CA GLY A 313 -2.00 -0.65 -7.94
C GLY A 313 -2.67 -1.94 -7.46
N ASN A 314 -3.87 -2.27 -7.96
CA ASN A 314 -4.59 -3.49 -7.58
C ASN A 314 -3.94 -4.74 -8.17
N GLN A 315 -3.49 -4.67 -9.42
CA GLN A 315 -2.80 -5.76 -10.10
C GLN A 315 -1.45 -6.04 -9.43
N ILE A 316 -0.67 -5.00 -9.13
CA ILE A 316 0.57 -5.13 -8.36
C ILE A 316 0.29 -5.74 -6.97
N GLU A 317 -0.74 -5.30 -6.26
CA GLU A 317 -1.10 -5.88 -4.97
C GLU A 317 -1.43 -7.38 -5.10
N ARG A 318 -2.21 -7.78 -6.11
CA ARG A 318 -2.51 -9.20 -6.39
C ARG A 318 -1.23 -10.00 -6.68
N LEU A 319 -0.31 -9.45 -7.47
CA LEU A 319 0.98 -10.07 -7.77
C LEU A 319 1.81 -10.28 -6.51
N VAL A 320 1.91 -9.25 -5.65
CA VAL A 320 2.65 -9.34 -4.38
C VAL A 320 2.03 -10.38 -3.45
N ARG A 321 0.70 -10.46 -3.37
CA ARG A 321 -0.01 -11.47 -2.55
C ARG A 321 0.30 -12.88 -3.03
N ALA A 322 0.19 -13.12 -4.33
CA ALA A 322 0.41 -14.44 -4.89
C ALA A 322 1.87 -14.88 -4.81
N THR A 323 2.80 -13.98 -5.11
CA THR A 323 4.24 -14.25 -5.00
C THR A 323 4.66 -14.51 -3.55
N SER A 324 3.98 -13.92 -2.56
CA SER A 324 4.25 -14.22 -1.15
C SER A 324 3.98 -15.67 -0.77
N GLN A 325 3.16 -16.39 -1.55
CA GLN A 325 2.85 -17.82 -1.34
C GLN A 325 3.78 -18.76 -2.11
N ASN A 326 4.55 -18.26 -3.09
CA ASN A 326 5.43 -19.06 -3.93
C ASN A 326 6.83 -18.41 -4.03
N PRO A 327 7.88 -19.00 -3.41
CA PRO A 327 9.24 -18.44 -3.40
C PRO A 327 9.84 -18.21 -4.78
N GLU A 328 9.58 -19.09 -5.75
CA GLU A 328 10.10 -18.95 -7.12
C GLU A 328 9.48 -17.73 -7.81
N TRP A 329 8.16 -17.58 -7.72
CA TRP A 329 7.46 -16.43 -8.29
C TRP A 329 7.90 -15.12 -7.62
N LYS A 330 8.13 -15.15 -6.30
CA LYS A 330 8.70 -14.01 -5.58
C LYS A 330 10.06 -13.64 -6.14
N GLN A 331 10.94 -14.62 -6.35
CA GLN A 331 12.27 -14.36 -6.89
C GLN A 331 12.19 -13.77 -8.30
N SER A 332 11.37 -14.33 -9.19
CA SER A 332 11.16 -13.81 -10.55
C SER A 332 10.57 -12.40 -10.54
N PHE A 333 9.52 -12.16 -9.75
CA PHE A 333 8.91 -10.83 -9.64
C PHE A 333 9.88 -9.78 -9.08
N PHE A 334 10.68 -10.15 -8.07
CA PHE A 334 11.71 -9.26 -7.53
C PHE A 334 12.83 -8.98 -8.55
N ALA A 335 13.27 -9.98 -9.30
CA ALA A 335 14.24 -9.81 -10.38
C ALA A 335 13.71 -8.84 -11.44
N PHE A 336 12.46 -9.03 -11.86
CA PHE A 336 11.77 -8.14 -12.79
C PHE A 336 11.67 -6.70 -12.25
N CYS A 337 11.23 -6.52 -11.00
CA CYS A 337 11.15 -5.20 -10.37
C CYS A 337 12.52 -4.53 -10.19
N ARG A 338 13.59 -5.27 -9.90
CA ARG A 338 14.94 -4.68 -9.81
C ARG A 338 15.41 -4.14 -11.16
N LYS A 339 15.05 -4.81 -12.24
CA LYS A 339 15.49 -4.43 -13.59
C LYS A 339 14.61 -3.36 -14.23
N HIS A 340 13.30 -3.38 -13.97
CA HIS A 340 12.33 -2.50 -14.63
C HIS A 340 11.53 -1.60 -13.68
N GLY A 341 11.80 -1.66 -12.38
CA GLY A 341 11.00 -1.01 -11.34
C GLY A 341 10.84 0.49 -11.49
N VAL A 342 11.83 1.17 -12.08
CA VAL A 342 11.74 2.62 -12.38
C VAL A 342 10.56 2.93 -13.31
N HIS A 343 10.24 2.05 -14.25
CA HIS A 343 9.09 2.21 -15.15
C HIS A 343 7.76 1.82 -14.49
N LEU A 344 7.81 1.21 -13.31
CA LEU A 344 6.66 0.70 -12.55
C LEU A 344 6.44 1.49 -11.25
N LEU A 345 7.11 2.64 -11.07
CA LEU A 345 7.04 3.37 -9.80
C LEU A 345 5.62 3.81 -9.46
N LYS A 346 4.88 4.36 -10.42
CA LYS A 346 3.50 4.81 -10.20
C LYS A 346 2.59 3.68 -9.71
N PRO A 347 2.53 2.51 -10.36
CA PRO A 347 1.69 1.42 -9.86
C PRO A 347 2.23 0.74 -8.61
N LEU A 348 3.56 0.67 -8.41
CA LEU A 348 4.14 0.17 -7.14
C LEU A 348 3.75 1.08 -5.96
N LEU A 349 3.83 2.40 -6.12
CA LEU A 349 3.41 3.37 -5.11
C LEU A 349 1.88 3.34 -4.91
N GLY A 350 1.12 3.25 -6.00
CA GLY A 350 -0.33 3.06 -5.95
C GLY A 350 -0.72 1.85 -5.11
N ALA A 351 -0.09 0.70 -5.36
CA ALA A 351 -0.29 -0.52 -4.58
C ALA A 351 0.11 -0.34 -3.11
N LEU A 352 1.23 0.34 -2.84
CA LEU A 352 1.71 0.57 -1.48
C LEU A 352 0.72 1.39 -0.64
N PHE A 353 0.09 2.39 -1.27
CA PHE A 353 -0.83 3.30 -0.58
C PHE A 353 -2.25 2.74 -0.46
N GLN A 354 -2.69 1.94 -1.44
CA GLN A 354 -4.03 1.34 -1.45
C GLN A 354 -4.11 0.06 -0.61
N SER A 355 -3.00 -0.67 -0.49
CA SER A 355 -3.03 -1.97 0.18
C SER A 355 -3.38 -1.85 1.67
N GLY A 356 -4.42 -2.59 2.08
CA GLY A 356 -4.79 -2.76 3.48
C GLY A 356 -3.86 -3.70 4.24
N GLU A 357 -3.10 -4.55 3.55
CA GLU A 357 -2.33 -5.63 4.16
C GLU A 357 -0.91 -5.25 4.53
N ARG A 358 -0.54 -5.54 5.78
CA ARG A 358 0.80 -5.25 6.30
C ARG A 358 1.90 -5.97 5.53
N ASN A 359 1.68 -7.23 5.17
CA ASN A 359 2.69 -8.05 4.47
C ASN A 359 2.95 -7.53 3.05
N VAL A 360 1.89 -7.20 2.31
CA VAL A 360 2.00 -6.61 0.97
C VAL A 360 2.75 -5.29 1.03
N ARG A 361 2.37 -4.38 1.95
CA ARG A 361 3.09 -3.11 2.13
C ARG A 361 4.56 -3.32 2.49
N HIS A 362 4.90 -4.31 3.31
CA HIS A 362 6.29 -4.60 3.66
C HIS A 362 7.11 -5.05 2.45
N VAL A 363 6.55 -5.92 1.60
CA VAL A 363 7.19 -6.35 0.35
C VAL A 363 7.39 -5.17 -0.59
N LEU A 364 6.37 -4.34 -0.79
CA LEU A 364 6.44 -3.15 -1.65
C LEU A 364 7.46 -2.13 -1.14
N MET A 365 7.48 -1.88 0.18
CA MET A 365 8.49 -1.02 0.82
C MET A 365 9.91 -1.55 0.57
N THR A 366 10.11 -2.87 0.66
CA THR A 366 11.42 -3.49 0.40
C THR A 366 11.85 -3.27 -1.04
N LEU A 367 10.97 -3.56 -2.01
CA LEU A 367 11.24 -3.37 -3.43
C LEU A 367 11.57 -1.91 -3.75
N LEU A 368 10.76 -0.97 -3.28
CA LEU A 368 10.98 0.46 -3.52
C LEU A 368 12.27 0.95 -2.84
N THR A 369 12.58 0.49 -1.63
CA THR A 369 13.83 0.86 -0.95
C THR A 369 15.07 0.34 -1.69
N GLU A 370 15.03 -0.88 -2.23
CA GLU A 370 16.12 -1.46 -3.03
C GLU A 370 16.42 -0.65 -4.31
N MET A 371 15.44 0.07 -4.86
CA MET A 371 15.64 0.95 -6.03
C MET A 371 16.48 2.19 -5.70
N GLY A 372 16.56 2.58 -4.42
CA GLY A 372 17.40 3.68 -3.97
C GLY A 372 16.93 5.07 -4.47
N PRO A 373 17.83 6.06 -4.56
CA PRO A 373 17.45 7.47 -4.79
C PRO A 373 16.75 7.77 -6.12
N VAL A 374 16.78 6.86 -7.09
CA VAL A 374 16.11 7.03 -8.39
C VAL A 374 14.61 7.24 -8.26
N ILE A 375 14.00 6.76 -7.17
CA ILE A 375 12.55 6.86 -6.93
C ILE A 375 12.14 8.20 -6.31
N HIS A 376 13.10 9.01 -5.83
CA HIS A 376 12.78 10.21 -5.06
C HIS A 376 11.85 11.19 -5.78
N PRO A 377 12.02 11.50 -7.09
CA PRO A 377 11.11 12.42 -7.78
C PRO A 377 9.64 11.99 -7.70
N GLU A 378 9.37 10.71 -7.97
CA GLU A 378 8.01 10.15 -7.94
C GLU A 378 7.46 10.02 -6.52
N VAL A 379 8.31 9.70 -5.54
CA VAL A 379 7.91 9.66 -4.12
C VAL A 379 7.61 11.07 -3.58
N MET A 380 8.35 12.09 -4.03
CA MET A 380 8.09 13.49 -3.70
C MET A 380 6.79 13.99 -4.34
N GLU A 381 6.53 13.66 -5.61
CA GLU A 381 5.24 13.95 -6.26
C GLU A 381 4.08 13.29 -5.47
N ALA A 382 4.25 12.02 -5.10
CA ALA A 382 3.26 11.31 -4.30
C ALA A 382 3.03 11.97 -2.92
N MET A 383 4.08 12.48 -2.28
CA MET A 383 3.99 13.20 -1.01
C MET A 383 3.12 14.45 -1.11
N GLN A 384 3.28 15.22 -2.19
CA GLN A 384 2.48 16.43 -2.44
C GLN A 384 1.00 16.06 -2.69
N GLN A 385 0.76 15.06 -3.54
CA GLN A 385 -0.59 14.61 -3.87
C GLN A 385 -1.33 14.00 -2.66
N ASN A 386 -0.58 13.44 -1.71
CA ASN A 386 -1.12 12.71 -0.56
C ASN A 386 -0.87 13.40 0.78
N ALA A 387 -0.66 14.71 0.81
CA ALA A 387 -0.41 15.46 2.05
C ALA A 387 -1.55 15.27 3.09
N ALA A 388 -2.81 15.29 2.64
CA ALA A 388 -4.00 15.09 3.48
C ALA A 388 -4.42 13.61 3.67
N SER A 389 -3.60 12.65 3.24
CA SER A 389 -3.94 11.23 3.27
C SER A 389 -3.88 10.63 4.69
N ALA A 390 -4.10 9.32 4.82
CA ALA A 390 -3.95 8.65 6.11
C ALA A 390 -2.49 8.67 6.59
N TRP A 391 -2.27 8.78 7.90
CA TRP A 391 -0.92 8.93 8.48
C TRP A 391 0.08 7.83 8.07
N TYR A 392 -0.39 6.61 7.79
CA TYR A 392 0.48 5.51 7.38
C TYR A 392 1.03 5.68 5.97
N ILE A 393 0.33 6.40 5.08
CA ILE A 393 0.83 6.74 3.73
C ILE A 393 2.00 7.71 3.87
N ARG A 394 1.82 8.82 4.60
CA ARG A 394 2.89 9.78 4.89
C ARG A 394 4.08 9.12 5.58
N ARG A 395 3.82 8.24 6.55
CA ARG A 395 4.86 7.44 7.20
C ARG A 395 5.65 6.59 6.20
N ASN A 396 4.97 5.87 5.30
CA ASN A 396 5.65 5.04 4.30
C ASN A 396 6.49 5.89 3.33
N ILE A 397 5.97 7.03 2.89
CA ILE A 397 6.70 8.00 2.06
C ILE A 397 7.98 8.47 2.76
N LEU A 398 7.88 8.89 4.03
CA LEU A 398 9.05 9.26 4.83
C LEU A 398 10.04 8.11 5.01
N GLN A 399 9.58 6.86 5.10
CA GLN A 399 10.47 5.69 5.17
C GLN A 399 11.23 5.48 3.85
N LEU A 400 10.60 5.72 2.71
CA LEU A 400 11.26 5.61 1.39
C LEU A 400 12.32 6.71 1.20
N LEU A 401 12.02 7.94 1.63
CA LEU A 401 12.94 9.08 1.48
C LEU A 401 14.00 9.15 2.59
N GLY A 402 13.67 8.71 3.81
CA GLY A 402 14.38 9.08 5.03
C GLY A 402 15.79 8.50 5.19
N SER A 403 16.19 7.51 4.38
CA SER A 403 17.56 6.97 4.44
C SER A 403 18.58 7.89 3.75
N ARG A 404 18.15 8.64 2.73
CA ARG A 404 18.96 9.59 1.97
C ARG A 404 18.08 10.75 1.49
N PRO A 405 17.52 11.53 2.41
CA PRO A 405 16.47 12.48 2.07
C PRO A 405 16.98 13.53 1.07
N PRO A 406 16.25 13.79 -0.02
CA PRO A 406 16.58 14.88 -0.95
C PRO A 406 16.44 16.24 -0.22
N ALA A 407 17.24 17.23 -0.59
CA ALA A 407 17.22 18.54 0.09
C ALA A 407 15.86 19.24 -0.05
N GLU A 408 15.15 18.95 -1.14
CA GLU A 408 13.80 19.39 -1.47
C GLU A 408 12.75 18.88 -0.47
N LEU A 409 13.06 17.84 0.30
CA LEU A 409 12.18 17.32 1.34
C LEU A 409 12.08 18.27 2.54
N PHE A 410 13.09 19.13 2.75
CA PHE A 410 13.21 19.98 3.94
C PHE A 410 11.95 20.78 4.30
N PRO A 411 11.31 21.56 3.39
CA PRO A 411 10.12 22.34 3.74
C PRO A 411 8.98 21.46 4.24
N TYR A 412 8.75 20.31 3.60
CA TYR A 412 7.69 19.38 3.99
C TYR A 412 7.93 18.75 5.36
N LEU A 413 9.18 18.53 5.75
CA LEU A 413 9.50 18.02 7.09
C LEU A 413 9.15 19.05 8.16
N ILE A 414 9.37 20.34 7.88
CA ILE A 414 9.02 21.41 8.83
C ILE A 414 7.51 21.41 9.08
N ASP A 415 6.74 21.38 8.00
CA ASP A 415 5.28 21.38 8.07
C ASP A 415 4.77 20.13 8.80
N MET A 416 5.32 18.94 8.50
CA MET A 416 4.96 17.70 9.20
C MET A 416 5.29 17.73 10.69
N LEU A 417 6.44 18.29 11.07
CA LEU A 417 6.85 18.37 12.47
C LEU A 417 5.95 19.33 13.26
N ALA A 418 5.51 20.42 12.63
CA ALA A 418 4.59 21.38 13.21
C ALA A 418 3.15 20.80 13.29
N GLU A 419 2.62 20.31 12.19
CA GLU A 419 1.17 20.14 11.97
C GLU A 419 0.68 18.68 12.04
N ASP A 420 1.54 17.68 11.84
CA ASP A 420 1.06 16.29 11.76
C ASP A 420 0.58 15.79 13.13
N GLU A 421 -0.62 15.23 13.22
CA GLU A 421 -1.14 14.72 14.49
C GLU A 421 -0.44 13.43 14.95
N HIS A 422 0.14 12.66 14.03
CA HIS A 422 0.57 11.30 14.31
C HIS A 422 2.04 11.21 14.76
N PRO A 423 2.34 10.70 15.97
CA PRO A 423 3.68 10.75 16.56
C PRO A 423 4.73 9.94 15.78
N LYS A 424 4.33 8.86 15.07
CA LYS A 424 5.26 8.10 14.22
C LYS A 424 5.68 8.86 12.96
N VAL A 425 4.82 9.74 12.45
CA VAL A 425 5.15 10.56 11.28
C VAL A 425 6.13 11.64 11.72
N LYS A 426 5.84 12.34 12.82
CA LYS A 426 6.78 13.30 13.42
C LYS A 426 8.15 12.70 13.72
N ASP A 427 8.20 11.49 14.28
CA ASP A 427 9.46 10.80 14.60
C ASP A 427 10.31 10.53 13.33
N LEU A 428 9.67 10.05 12.26
CA LEU A 428 10.36 9.82 10.99
C LEU A 428 10.74 11.13 10.30
N ALA A 429 9.89 12.15 10.38
CA ALA A 429 10.18 13.46 9.82
C ALA A 429 11.40 14.09 10.51
N LEU A 430 11.49 13.92 11.84
CA LEU A 430 12.63 14.38 12.62
C LEU A 430 13.91 13.64 12.23
N ARG A 431 13.86 12.30 12.09
CA ARG A 431 15.00 11.52 11.57
C ARG A 431 15.46 12.00 10.20
N ALA A 432 14.51 12.17 9.28
CA ALA A 432 14.80 12.63 7.93
C ALA A 432 15.42 14.03 7.95
N LEU A 433 14.95 14.94 8.81
CA LEU A 433 15.46 16.30 8.92
C LEU A 433 16.97 16.31 9.25
N TYR A 434 17.37 15.53 10.24
CA TYR A 434 18.78 15.41 10.64
C TYR A 434 19.63 14.59 9.66
N ALA A 435 19.01 13.86 8.73
CA ALA A 435 19.72 13.11 7.70
C ALA A 435 19.95 13.91 6.41
N ILE A 436 19.40 15.12 6.26
CA ILE A 436 19.64 15.98 5.09
C ILE A 436 21.03 16.61 5.17
N PRO A 437 21.95 16.33 4.23
CA PRO A 437 23.29 16.91 4.25
C PRO A 437 23.27 18.43 4.02
N GLY A 438 24.14 19.16 4.72
CA GLY A 438 24.42 20.58 4.46
C GLY A 438 23.30 21.57 4.82
N LYS A 439 22.18 21.10 5.39
CA LYS A 439 21.18 21.97 6.00
C LYS A 439 21.48 22.09 7.47
N ASP A 440 21.60 23.32 7.96
CA ASP A 440 21.77 23.59 9.37
C ASP A 440 20.44 23.26 10.10
N PRO A 441 20.37 22.15 10.85
CA PRO A 441 19.15 21.79 11.57
C PRO A 441 18.83 22.81 12.65
N TYR A 442 19.80 23.66 13.03
CA TYR A 442 19.76 24.56 14.17
C TYR A 442 18.47 25.37 14.26
N PHE A 443 18.21 26.22 13.26
CA PHE A 443 17.09 27.17 13.28
C PHE A 443 15.73 26.45 13.35
N THR A 444 15.62 25.34 12.63
CA THR A 444 14.43 24.50 12.65
C THR A 444 14.23 23.84 14.01
N GLY A 445 15.26 23.17 14.54
CA GLY A 445 15.13 22.47 15.81
C GLY A 445 14.84 23.44 16.97
N LEU A 446 15.38 24.66 16.95
CA LEU A 446 15.03 25.70 17.92
C LEU A 446 13.53 26.02 17.88
N THR A 447 13.01 26.25 16.68
CA THR A 447 11.59 26.57 16.47
C THR A 447 10.70 25.42 16.95
N LEU A 448 11.12 24.18 16.69
CA LEU A 448 10.41 22.98 17.13
C LEU A 448 10.47 22.79 18.65
N MET A 449 11.60 23.03 19.29
CA MET A 449 11.75 22.92 20.75
C MET A 449 10.76 23.81 21.48
N LYS A 450 10.56 25.05 21.00
CA LYS A 450 9.65 26.03 21.62
C LYS A 450 8.17 25.64 21.54
N LYS A 451 7.79 24.82 20.56
CA LYS A 451 6.39 24.41 20.31
C LYS A 451 6.11 22.95 20.69
N ALA A 452 7.15 22.17 20.99
CA ALA A 452 7.03 20.75 21.26
C ALA A 452 6.40 20.48 22.63
N ASN A 453 5.56 19.44 22.71
CA ASN A 453 5.19 18.86 23.99
C ASN A 453 6.40 18.13 24.61
N LYS A 454 6.30 17.79 25.91
CA LYS A 454 7.37 17.15 26.68
C LYS A 454 7.97 15.93 25.97
N ASP A 455 7.14 14.98 25.55
CA ASP A 455 7.60 13.72 24.94
C ASP A 455 8.33 13.94 23.62
N PHE A 456 7.85 14.89 22.81
CA PHE A 456 8.48 15.21 21.54
C PHE A 456 9.76 16.02 21.72
N LEU A 457 9.80 16.92 22.71
CA LEU A 457 10.99 17.68 23.08
C LEU A 457 12.14 16.77 23.50
N LEU A 458 11.88 15.73 24.29
CA LEU A 458 12.88 14.72 24.66
C LEU A 458 13.52 14.05 23.43
N LYS A 459 12.72 13.79 22.39
CA LYS A 459 13.24 13.23 21.13
C LYS A 459 14.11 14.24 20.40
N ILE A 460 13.66 15.49 20.28
CA ILE A 460 14.44 16.56 19.64
C ILE A 460 15.82 16.67 20.31
N LEU A 461 15.87 16.69 21.65
CA LEU A 461 17.11 16.74 22.41
C LEU A 461 18.04 15.56 22.12
N ALA A 462 17.50 14.35 21.99
CA ALA A 462 18.28 13.17 21.62
C ALA A 462 18.90 13.31 20.21
N TYR A 463 18.15 13.84 19.23
CA TYR A 463 18.70 14.09 17.89
C TYR A 463 19.72 15.23 17.86
N ILE A 464 19.52 16.29 18.66
CA ILE A 464 20.51 17.37 18.81
C ILE A 464 21.83 16.80 19.34
N ALA A 465 21.76 15.98 20.40
CA ALA A 465 22.92 15.31 20.97
C ALA A 465 23.65 14.44 19.94
N GLN A 466 22.90 13.64 19.17
CA GLN A 466 23.46 12.77 18.13
C GLN A 466 24.05 13.56 16.95
N GLY A 467 23.41 14.67 16.57
CA GLY A 467 23.83 15.50 15.43
C GLY A 467 25.07 16.35 15.70
N GLY A 468 25.43 16.58 16.97
CA GLY A 468 26.65 17.33 17.33
C GLY A 468 26.63 18.80 16.93
N VAL A 469 25.45 19.39 16.70
CA VAL A 469 25.30 20.77 16.22
C VAL A 469 25.57 21.75 17.38
N LYS A 470 26.81 22.22 17.48
CA LYS A 470 27.32 23.02 18.61
C LYS A 470 26.59 24.33 18.86
N THR A 471 25.90 24.88 17.86
CA THR A 471 25.15 26.14 17.97
C THR A 471 24.00 26.06 18.99
N TYR A 472 23.49 24.86 19.31
CA TYR A 472 22.46 24.65 20.34
C TYR A 472 22.91 24.89 21.79
N ALA A 473 24.20 25.06 22.05
CA ALA A 473 24.70 25.13 23.43
C ALA A 473 23.99 26.20 24.28
N THR A 474 23.82 27.41 23.74
CA THR A 474 23.17 28.52 24.46
C THR A 474 21.70 28.20 24.77
N ASP A 475 20.93 27.74 23.79
CA ASP A 475 19.50 27.44 23.97
C ASP A 475 19.28 26.25 24.91
N LEU A 476 20.19 25.27 24.91
CA LEU A 476 20.13 24.16 25.84
C LEU A 476 20.43 24.59 27.27
N VAL A 477 21.35 25.54 27.48
CA VAL A 477 21.59 26.15 28.80
C VAL A 477 20.34 26.88 29.29
N GLU A 478 19.70 27.69 28.43
CA GLU A 478 18.44 28.36 28.75
C GLU A 478 17.32 27.36 29.08
N LEU A 479 17.22 26.27 28.31
CA LEU A 479 16.24 25.21 28.55
C LEU A 479 16.47 24.50 29.89
N CYS A 480 17.73 24.26 30.27
CA CYS A 480 18.08 23.68 31.57
C CYS A 480 17.64 24.57 32.73
N GLN A 481 17.62 25.89 32.55
CA GLN A 481 17.23 26.86 33.58
C GLN A 481 15.72 27.13 33.61
N SER A 482 14.99 26.68 32.59
CA SER A 482 13.55 26.89 32.44
C SER A 482 12.71 25.89 33.26
N ASP A 483 11.44 26.22 33.49
CA ASP A 483 10.49 25.33 34.17
C ASP A 483 9.79 24.37 33.19
N VAL A 484 10.56 23.44 32.64
CA VAL A 484 10.12 22.48 31.60
C VAL A 484 10.02 21.03 32.10
N GLY A 485 10.14 20.85 33.42
CA GLY A 485 10.15 19.54 34.07
C GLY A 485 11.52 18.86 34.06
N ASP A 486 11.71 17.98 35.05
CA ASP A 486 13.00 17.38 35.36
C ASP A 486 13.57 16.50 34.23
N ASP A 487 12.73 15.70 33.56
CA ASP A 487 13.20 14.83 32.47
C ASP A 487 13.78 15.62 31.29
N VAL A 488 13.18 16.76 30.97
CA VAL A 488 13.63 17.63 29.87
C VAL A 488 14.93 18.32 30.25
N ARG A 489 15.04 18.85 31.48
CA ARG A 489 16.29 19.44 31.99
C ARG A 489 17.43 18.43 31.99
N ARG A 490 17.17 17.20 32.45
CA ARG A 490 18.13 16.09 32.39
C ARG A 490 18.58 15.80 30.96
N ALA A 491 17.64 15.64 30.03
CA ALA A 491 17.96 15.37 28.62
C ALA A 491 18.74 16.52 27.97
N ALA A 492 18.44 17.77 28.30
CA ALA A 492 19.15 18.94 27.79
C ALA A 492 20.61 18.98 28.30
N MET A 493 20.85 18.65 29.58
CA MET A 493 22.19 18.52 30.12
C MET A 493 22.99 17.39 29.47
N LEU A 494 22.36 16.23 29.24
CA LEU A 494 22.98 15.13 28.51
C LEU A 494 23.35 15.55 27.09
N ALA A 495 22.49 16.31 26.41
CA ALA A 495 22.78 16.87 25.09
C ALA A 495 23.96 17.84 25.13
N LEU A 496 24.01 18.77 26.11
CA LEU A 496 25.14 19.69 26.30
C LEU A 496 26.48 18.95 26.45
N ALA A 497 26.51 17.88 27.23
CA ALA A 497 27.72 17.08 27.43
C ALA A 497 28.21 16.37 26.15
N HIS A 498 27.28 15.98 25.26
CA HIS A 498 27.62 15.40 23.95
C HIS A 498 28.09 16.45 22.94
N LEU A 499 27.57 17.68 22.99
CA LEU A 499 28.01 18.75 22.09
C LEU A 499 29.45 19.20 22.38
N ASP A 500 29.92 19.01 23.61
CA ASP A 500 31.27 19.36 24.08
C ASP A 500 31.69 20.80 23.71
N VAL A 501 30.82 21.75 24.07
CA VAL A 501 31.05 23.18 23.88
C VAL A 501 31.51 23.78 25.21
N HIS A 502 32.50 24.67 25.17
CA HIS A 502 33.10 25.27 26.37
C HIS A 502 32.05 25.84 27.33
N ASP A 503 31.12 26.67 26.83
CA ASP A 503 30.10 27.31 27.66
C ASP A 503 29.11 26.30 28.26
N GLY A 504 28.72 25.28 27.49
CA GLY A 504 27.88 24.18 27.96
C GLY A 504 28.58 23.38 29.08
N ASN A 505 29.87 23.07 28.89
CA ASN A 505 30.68 22.38 29.89
C ASN A 505 30.85 23.21 31.17
N GLN A 506 31.09 24.52 31.03
CA GLN A 506 31.15 25.44 32.17
C GLN A 506 29.82 25.47 32.94
N PHE A 507 28.69 25.53 32.23
CA PHE A 507 27.38 25.45 32.86
C PHE A 507 27.18 24.15 33.65
N LEU A 508 27.58 23.00 33.10
CA LEU A 508 27.49 21.71 33.80
C LEU A 508 28.37 21.70 35.07
N ILE A 509 29.62 22.16 34.98
CA ILE A 509 30.56 22.21 36.11
C ILE A 509 30.04 23.15 37.20
N GLN A 510 29.56 24.34 36.83
CA GLN A 510 28.98 25.31 37.75
C GLN A 510 27.72 24.76 38.43
N THR A 511 26.86 24.09 37.66
CA THR A 511 25.63 23.46 38.19
C THR A 511 25.98 22.38 39.21
N LEU A 512 26.97 21.53 38.94
CA LEU A 512 27.45 20.51 39.88
C LEU A 512 28.07 21.13 41.14
N SER A 513 28.83 22.21 40.97
CA SER A 513 29.56 22.90 42.05
C SER A 513 28.68 23.80 42.92
N ALA A 514 27.43 24.07 42.53
CA ALA A 514 26.55 24.96 43.26
C ALA A 514 26.30 24.47 44.70
N ASP A 515 26.82 25.21 45.67
CA ASP A 515 26.76 24.87 47.09
C ASP A 515 25.31 24.82 47.58
N SER A 516 24.87 23.64 48.01
CA SER A 516 23.47 23.37 48.33
C SER A 516 23.23 23.24 49.83
N LEU A 517 23.96 23.99 50.67
CA LEU A 517 23.80 23.94 52.14
C LEU A 517 22.36 24.18 52.60
N PHE A 518 21.56 24.91 51.82
CA PHE A 518 20.15 25.18 52.06
C PHE A 518 19.31 25.09 50.77
N GLY A 519 19.77 24.34 49.77
CA GLY A 519 19.08 24.20 48.50
C GLY A 519 17.89 23.25 48.58
N GLY A 520 16.71 23.66 48.13
CA GLY A 520 15.55 22.78 48.00
C GLY A 520 15.81 21.59 47.08
N LYS A 521 14.96 20.54 47.17
CA LYS A 521 15.11 19.27 46.42
C LYS A 521 15.44 19.46 44.94
N SER A 522 14.81 20.41 44.26
CA SER A 522 15.07 20.73 42.86
C SER A 522 16.53 21.08 42.55
N LYS A 523 17.22 21.82 43.44
CA LYS A 523 18.65 22.13 43.26
C LYS A 523 19.51 20.88 43.35
N GLN A 524 19.19 19.96 44.26
CA GLN A 524 19.90 18.67 44.37
C GLN A 524 19.72 17.80 43.13
N THR A 525 18.49 17.75 42.60
CA THR A 525 18.17 17.04 41.36
C THR A 525 18.99 17.58 40.18
N MET A 526 19.10 18.90 40.04
CA MET A 526 19.90 19.54 38.98
C MET A 526 21.41 19.23 39.12
N ARG A 527 21.95 19.22 40.34
CA ARG A 527 23.34 18.80 40.60
C ARG A 527 23.58 17.36 40.15
N PHE A 528 22.64 16.46 40.45
CA PHE A 528 22.72 15.07 40.03
C PHE A 528 22.69 14.93 38.49
N TYR A 529 21.80 15.64 37.80
CA TYR A 529 21.76 15.63 36.33
C TYR A 529 23.04 16.18 35.69
N ALA A 530 23.63 17.23 36.27
CA ALA A 530 24.91 17.75 35.80
C ALA A 530 26.04 16.73 36.01
N ALA A 531 26.08 16.04 37.15
CA ALA A 531 27.03 14.96 37.40
C ALA A 531 26.90 13.83 36.37
N GLU A 532 25.66 13.43 36.06
CA GLU A 532 25.36 12.39 35.07
C GLU A 532 25.80 12.81 33.66
N ALA A 533 25.49 14.04 33.26
CA ALA A 533 25.94 14.59 31.99
C ALA A 533 27.47 14.65 31.88
N ILE A 534 28.16 15.11 32.93
CA ILE A 534 29.63 15.12 32.95
C ILE A 534 30.19 13.70 32.86
N ALA A 535 29.59 12.72 33.54
CA ALA A 535 30.05 11.33 33.53
C ALA A 535 30.04 10.72 32.12
N VAL A 536 29.06 11.06 31.28
CA VAL A 536 28.95 10.58 29.89
C VAL A 536 29.69 11.45 28.87
N SER A 537 30.25 12.60 29.27
CA SER A 537 30.99 13.48 28.36
C SER A 537 32.23 12.80 27.81
N GLU A 538 32.48 12.92 26.51
CA GLU A 538 33.71 12.40 25.89
C GLU A 538 34.94 13.21 26.31
N ASN A 539 34.75 14.47 26.74
CA ASN A 539 35.83 15.37 27.13
C ASN A 539 36.46 14.97 28.47
N ALA A 540 37.71 14.48 28.40
CA ALA A 540 38.45 14.04 29.57
C ALA A 540 38.72 15.15 30.60
N ASN A 541 38.81 16.41 30.19
CA ASN A 541 38.96 17.53 31.13
C ASN A 541 37.67 17.74 31.94
N VAL A 542 36.52 17.67 31.26
CA VAL A 542 35.20 17.82 31.90
C VAL A 542 34.93 16.64 32.83
N ARG A 543 35.23 15.41 32.40
CA ARG A 543 35.17 14.23 33.28
C ARG A 543 36.08 14.33 34.50
N ARG A 544 37.28 14.88 34.37
CA ARG A 544 38.19 15.11 35.52
C ARG A 544 37.58 16.02 36.59
N GLU A 545 36.71 16.95 36.22
CA GLU A 545 36.00 17.80 37.18
C GLU A 545 35.06 16.98 38.08
N LEU A 546 34.47 15.89 37.57
CA LEU A 546 33.60 14.99 38.35
C LEU A 546 34.33 14.32 39.51
N ALA A 547 35.62 14.00 39.35
CA ALA A 547 36.42 13.31 40.37
C ALA A 547 36.58 14.13 41.66
N LYS A 548 36.44 15.46 41.59
CA LYS A 548 36.47 16.36 42.76
C LYS A 548 35.29 16.12 43.71
N PHE A 549 34.24 15.43 43.25
CA PHE A 549 33.00 15.18 43.98
C PHE A 549 32.90 13.76 44.55
N VAL A 550 34.02 13.02 44.67
CA VAL A 550 34.03 11.68 45.31
C VAL A 550 33.53 11.70 46.76
N ASN A 551 33.63 12.84 47.43
CA ASN A 551 33.14 13.06 48.79
C ASN A 551 31.90 13.98 48.84
N ASP A 552 31.10 14.04 47.77
CA ASP A 552 29.90 14.89 47.74
C ASP A 552 28.93 14.52 48.88
N ARG A 553 28.28 15.53 49.44
CA ARG A 553 27.26 15.37 50.48
C ARG A 553 25.98 14.77 49.93
N ASN A 554 25.68 15.02 48.66
CA ASN A 554 24.60 14.35 47.96
C ASN A 554 25.04 12.92 47.64
N ARG A 555 24.35 11.96 48.26
CA ARG A 555 24.63 10.54 48.12
C ARG A 555 24.58 10.08 46.66
N ASP A 556 23.59 10.53 45.88
CA ASP A 556 23.41 10.08 44.50
C ASP A 556 24.57 10.54 43.59
N VAL A 557 25.07 11.76 43.82
CA VAL A 557 26.27 12.28 43.12
C VAL A 557 27.50 11.46 43.49
N ARG A 558 27.75 11.23 44.79
CA ARG A 558 28.89 10.44 45.25
C ARG A 558 28.85 9.00 44.73
N ASP A 559 27.69 8.36 44.76
CA ASP A 559 27.51 6.98 44.30
C ASP A 559 27.70 6.88 42.77
N LEU A 560 27.30 7.90 42.00
CA LEU A 560 27.60 8.01 40.57
C LEU A 560 29.09 8.21 40.29
N VAL A 561 29.75 9.14 40.98
CA VAL A 561 31.19 9.42 40.82
C VAL A 561 31.99 8.16 41.09
N THR A 562 31.71 7.47 42.20
CA THR A 562 32.40 6.23 42.59
C THR A 562 32.25 5.15 41.52
N ARG A 563 31.05 4.96 40.95
CA ARG A 563 30.81 3.99 39.86
C ARG A 563 31.49 4.38 38.54
N THR A 564 31.67 5.67 38.29
CA THR A 564 32.26 6.16 37.03
C THR A 564 33.78 5.97 37.02
N PHE A 565 34.43 5.94 38.19
CA PHE A 565 35.89 5.83 38.33
C PHE A 565 36.37 4.52 38.99
N ALA A 566 35.46 3.61 39.31
CA ALA A 566 35.79 2.23 39.68
C ALA A 566 36.05 1.40 38.42
#